data_AF-A0A2D7VYW0-F1
#
_entry.id   AF-A0A2D7VYW0-F1
#
_cell.length_a   1.000
_cell.length_b   1.000
_cell.length_c   1.000
_cell.angle_alpha   90.00
_cell.angle_beta   90.00
_cell.angle_gamma   90.00
#
_symmetry.space_group_name_H-M   'P 1'
#
loop_
_entity.id
_entity.type
_entity.pdbx_description
1 polymer ?
#
loop_
_entity_poly.entity_id
_entity_poly.type
_entity_poly.pdbx_seq_one_letter_code
_entity_poly.pdbx_strand_id
1 'polypeptide(L)'
;MGQLKTELVNKLEGFAPFEKILALYKEPEKFFAELNNYMVGGLVLSSPKFFMMLKPVNKTVDPHGQWWAENPDTWYVRWAAGDGVKILMDAVEPLPFIMFRRITPKGETKLRTYPWDKFYKIAK
;
A
#
# COMPACT_ATOMS: atom_id res chain seq x y z
N MET A 1 23.93 -6.19 7.38
CA MET A 1 22.59 -5.56 7.18
C MET A 1 21.56 -6.42 6.44
N GLY A 2 21.86 -7.69 6.07
CA GLY A 2 20.92 -8.56 5.34
C GLY A 2 20.04 -9.50 6.20
N GLN A 3 20.52 -9.95 7.36
CA GLN A 3 19.78 -10.90 8.23
C GLN A 3 18.56 -10.27 8.91
N LEU A 4 18.68 -9.03 9.39
CA LEU A 4 17.62 -8.33 10.15
C LEU A 4 16.30 -8.13 9.37
N LYS A 5 16.35 -8.12 8.03
CA LYS A 5 15.18 -7.89 7.17
C LYS A 5 14.46 -9.19 6.78
N THR A 6 15.20 -10.29 6.61
CA THR A 6 14.62 -11.61 6.35
C THR A 6 13.94 -12.17 7.59
N GLU A 7 14.52 -11.96 8.78
CA GLU A 7 13.87 -12.28 10.06
C GLU A 7 12.57 -11.50 10.26
N LEU A 8 12.52 -10.24 9.81
CA LEU A 8 11.32 -9.42 9.90
C LEU A 8 10.20 -9.99 9.02
N VAL A 9 10.49 -10.34 7.77
CA VAL A 9 9.49 -10.94 6.85
C VAL A 9 9.00 -12.31 7.38
N ASN A 10 9.88 -13.13 7.93
CA ASN A 10 9.51 -14.43 8.51
C ASN A 10 8.73 -14.30 9.82
N LYS A 11 9.04 -13.29 10.67
CA LYS A 11 8.26 -12.99 11.88
C LYS A 11 6.82 -12.56 11.60
N LEU A 12 6.52 -12.11 10.39
CA LEU A 12 5.17 -11.68 10.01
C LEU A 12 4.25 -12.86 9.67
N GLU A 13 4.77 -14.08 9.54
CA GLU A 13 3.95 -15.28 9.39
C GLU A 13 3.10 -15.52 10.66
N GLY A 14 1.77 -15.57 10.50
CA GLY A 14 0.82 -15.74 11.61
C GLY A 14 0.15 -14.46 12.12
N PHE A 15 0.67 -13.28 11.78
CA PHE A 15 0.03 -12.00 12.10
C PHE A 15 -1.14 -11.66 11.17
N ALA A 16 -2.15 -10.97 11.70
CA ALA A 16 -3.20 -10.38 10.87
C ALA A 16 -2.58 -9.34 9.91
N PRO A 17 -3.16 -9.14 8.70
CA PRO A 17 -2.61 -8.22 7.70
C PRO A 17 -2.30 -6.81 8.20
N PHE A 18 -3.14 -6.26 9.08
CA PHE A 18 -2.91 -4.98 9.74
C PHE A 18 -1.64 -4.99 10.60
N GLU A 19 -1.49 -6.02 11.45
CA GLU A 19 -0.36 -6.15 12.37
C GLU A 19 0.95 -6.32 11.61
N LYS A 20 0.90 -6.97 10.43
CA LYS A 20 2.06 -7.06 9.54
C LYS A 20 2.59 -5.70 9.12
N ILE A 21 1.71 -4.74 8.84
CA ILE A 21 2.10 -3.37 8.49
C ILE A 21 2.53 -2.59 9.72
N LEU A 22 1.80 -2.70 10.84
CA LEU A 22 2.16 -2.04 12.09
C LEU A 22 3.57 -2.40 12.54
N ALA A 23 3.96 -3.68 12.44
CA ALA A 23 5.28 -4.17 12.83
C ALA A 23 6.44 -3.59 12.00
N LEU A 24 6.17 -2.94 10.86
CA LEU A 24 7.19 -2.25 10.07
C LEU A 24 7.63 -0.92 10.71
N TYR A 25 6.84 -0.40 11.63
CA TYR A 25 7.12 0.86 12.31
C TYR A 25 7.85 0.60 13.62
N LYS A 26 8.94 1.35 13.84
CA LYS A 26 9.63 1.35 15.14
C LYS A 26 8.78 1.99 16.24
N GLU A 27 8.01 3.00 15.85
CA GLU A 27 7.14 3.81 16.72
C GLU A 27 5.71 3.65 16.20
N PRO A 28 4.86 2.86 16.87
CA PRO A 28 3.47 2.63 16.49
C PRO A 28 2.66 3.93 16.28
N GLU A 29 2.97 4.98 17.02
CA GLU A 29 2.29 6.27 16.96
C GLU A 29 2.41 6.91 15.57
N LYS A 30 3.56 6.72 14.91
CA LYS A 30 3.78 7.21 13.53
C LYS A 30 2.89 6.48 12.52
N PHE A 31 2.69 5.18 12.73
CA PHE A 31 1.75 4.42 11.92
C PHE A 31 0.33 4.93 12.12
N PHE A 32 -0.11 5.11 13.37
CA PHE A 32 -1.47 5.59 13.65
C PHE A 32 -1.72 7.02 13.12
N ALA A 33 -0.73 7.91 13.21
CA ALA A 33 -0.80 9.23 12.61
C ALA A 33 -0.94 9.17 11.08
N GLU A 34 -0.16 8.30 10.42
CA GLU A 34 -0.29 8.09 8.98
C GLU A 34 -1.64 7.45 8.62
N LEU A 35 -2.07 6.42 9.36
CA LEU A 35 -3.37 5.78 9.21
C LEU A 35 -4.51 6.79 9.27
N ASN A 36 -4.49 7.70 10.24
CA ASN A 36 -5.47 8.77 10.36
C ASN A 36 -5.55 9.64 9.09
N ASN A 37 -4.41 9.99 8.51
CA ASN A 37 -4.39 10.76 7.26
C ASN A 37 -5.07 10.00 6.11
N TYR A 38 -4.87 8.68 6.00
CA TYR A 38 -5.53 7.85 4.98
C TYR A 38 -7.01 7.60 5.28
N MET A 39 -7.43 7.59 6.55
CA MET A 39 -8.86 7.53 6.91
C MET A 39 -9.59 8.82 6.53
N VAL A 40 -8.91 9.96 6.54
CA VAL A 40 -9.50 11.28 6.23
C VAL A 40 -9.41 11.60 4.73
N GLY A 41 -8.24 11.47 4.12
CA GLY A 41 -7.95 11.95 2.76
C GLY A 41 -7.70 10.86 1.73
N GLY A 42 -8.02 9.61 2.04
CA GLY A 42 -7.79 8.47 1.18
C GLY A 42 -8.80 7.36 1.42
N LEU A 43 -8.31 6.13 1.40
CA LEU A 43 -9.09 4.94 1.65
C LEU A 43 -8.29 3.96 2.49
N VAL A 44 -8.96 3.40 3.49
CA VAL A 44 -8.46 2.29 4.30
C VAL A 44 -9.42 1.12 4.12
N LEU A 45 -8.91 0.00 3.63
CA LEU A 45 -9.68 -1.23 3.53
C LEU A 45 -9.05 -2.27 4.46
N SER A 46 -9.84 -2.79 5.39
CA SER A 46 -9.38 -3.73 6.40
C SER A 46 -10.35 -4.90 6.53
N SER A 47 -9.81 -6.11 6.42
CA SER A 47 -10.53 -7.36 6.68
C SER A 47 -9.56 -8.38 7.31
N PRO A 48 -10.06 -9.52 7.81
CA PRO A 48 -9.18 -10.59 8.28
C PRO A 48 -8.20 -11.10 7.21
N LYS A 49 -8.52 -10.93 5.92
CA LYS A 49 -7.74 -11.44 4.79
C LYS A 49 -6.76 -10.43 4.20
N PHE A 50 -7.02 -9.14 4.37
CA PHE A 50 -6.15 -8.09 3.83
C PHE A 50 -6.24 -6.78 4.61
N PHE A 51 -5.20 -5.96 4.49
CA PHE A 51 -5.19 -4.59 4.97
C PHE A 51 -4.50 -3.69 3.97
N MET A 52 -5.12 -2.55 3.64
CA MET A 52 -4.62 -1.63 2.62
C MET A 52 -4.88 -0.17 2.96
N MET A 53 -3.90 0.67 2.63
CA MET A 53 -3.97 2.12 2.72
C MET A 53 -3.58 2.71 1.36
N LEU A 54 -4.50 3.45 0.76
CA LEU A 54 -4.30 4.04 -0.56
C LEU A 54 -4.97 5.41 -0.66
N LYS A 55 -4.52 6.22 -1.61
CA LYS A 55 -5.12 7.52 -1.90
C LYS A 55 -5.06 7.85 -3.39
N PRO A 56 -6.01 8.65 -3.89
CA PRO A 56 -5.96 9.12 -5.27
C PRO A 56 -4.88 10.20 -5.42
N VAL A 57 -4.07 10.10 -6.48
CA VAL A 57 -2.94 11.00 -6.78
C VAL A 57 -2.89 11.34 -8.26
N ASN A 58 -2.14 12.37 -8.61
CA ASN A 58 -1.73 12.63 -9.99
C ASN A 58 -0.33 12.02 -10.18
N LYS A 59 -0.18 11.06 -11.11
CA LYS A 59 1.10 10.33 -11.28
C LYS A 59 2.32 11.19 -11.57
N THR A 60 2.12 12.42 -12.04
CA THR A 60 3.21 13.33 -12.40
C THR A 60 3.79 14.08 -11.20
N VAL A 61 3.12 14.02 -10.05
CA VAL A 61 3.52 14.65 -8.79
C VAL A 61 3.96 13.58 -7.79
N ASP A 62 4.87 13.93 -6.87
CA ASP A 62 5.27 13.01 -5.81
C ASP A 62 4.08 12.66 -4.89
N PRO A 63 3.74 11.38 -4.71
CA PRO A 63 2.53 11.00 -3.98
C PRO A 63 2.60 11.23 -2.47
N HIS A 64 3.78 11.37 -1.85
CA HIS A 64 3.90 11.40 -0.39
C HIS A 64 3.16 12.60 0.22
N GLY A 65 3.37 13.79 -0.33
CA GLY A 65 2.72 15.03 0.12
C GLY A 65 1.38 15.32 -0.54
N GLN A 66 0.99 14.56 -1.56
CA GLN A 66 -0.20 14.85 -2.33
C GLN A 66 -1.46 14.34 -1.62
N TRP A 67 -2.25 15.28 -1.11
CA TRP A 67 -3.59 15.03 -0.56
C TRP A 67 -4.59 15.86 -1.35
N TRP A 68 -5.82 15.36 -1.50
CA TRP A 68 -6.89 16.06 -2.21
C TRP A 68 -6.50 16.45 -3.65
N ALA A 69 -5.89 15.50 -4.37
CA ALA A 69 -5.42 15.74 -5.74
C ALA A 69 -6.56 16.22 -6.65
N GLU A 70 -6.35 17.34 -7.34
CA GLU A 70 -7.24 17.79 -8.40
C GLU A 70 -7.05 16.90 -9.64
N ASN A 71 -8.15 16.31 -10.13
CA ASN A 71 -8.15 15.36 -11.26
C ASN A 71 -7.17 14.18 -11.08
N PRO A 72 -7.38 13.32 -10.07
CA PRO A 72 -6.52 12.19 -9.83
C PRO A 72 -6.63 11.17 -10.98
N ASP A 73 -5.50 10.63 -11.41
CA ASP A 73 -5.44 9.61 -12.45
C ASP A 73 -4.87 8.27 -11.95
N THR A 74 -4.49 8.21 -10.67
CA THR A 74 -3.72 7.10 -10.14
C THR A 74 -4.09 6.76 -8.71
N TRP A 75 -4.24 5.47 -8.41
CA TRP A 75 -4.27 4.98 -7.04
C TRP A 75 -2.84 4.77 -6.53
N TYR A 76 -2.41 5.56 -5.54
CA TYR A 76 -1.16 5.30 -4.81
C TYR A 76 -1.43 4.40 -3.61
N VAL A 77 -0.85 3.20 -3.63
CA VAL A 77 -0.91 2.25 -2.52
C VAL A 77 0.31 2.46 -1.64
N ARG A 78 0.07 2.95 -0.43
CA ARG A 78 1.11 3.13 0.59
C ARG A 78 1.44 1.81 1.27
N TRP A 79 0.39 1.12 1.72
CA TRP A 79 0.52 -0.20 2.34
C TRP A 79 -0.50 -1.17 1.78
N ALA A 80 -0.06 -2.42 1.61
CA ALA A 80 -0.92 -3.54 1.32
C ALA A 80 -0.31 -4.83 1.90
N ALA A 81 -1.12 -5.62 2.59
CA ALA A 81 -0.76 -6.93 3.10
C ALA A 81 -1.95 -7.89 2.99
N GLY A 82 -1.69 -9.19 2.85
CA GLY A 82 -2.72 -10.24 2.76
C GLY A 82 -2.89 -10.82 1.36
N ASP A 83 -4.14 -11.17 1.01
CA ASP A 83 -4.57 -11.91 -0.20
C ASP A 83 -4.38 -11.15 -1.55
N GLY A 84 -3.40 -10.25 -1.62
CA GLY A 84 -2.95 -9.64 -2.86
C GLY A 84 -3.70 -8.37 -3.28
N VAL A 85 -3.16 -7.71 -4.30
CA VAL A 85 -3.67 -6.42 -4.80
C VAL A 85 -4.93 -6.61 -5.64
N LYS A 86 -5.27 -7.83 -6.09
CA LYS A 86 -6.48 -8.05 -6.89
C LYS A 86 -7.76 -7.68 -6.12
N ILE A 87 -7.84 -8.07 -4.86
CA ILE A 87 -8.99 -7.72 -4.00
C ILE A 87 -9.15 -6.20 -3.88
N LEU A 88 -8.04 -5.45 -3.87
CA LEU A 88 -8.09 -3.99 -3.92
C LEU A 88 -8.81 -3.50 -5.16
N MET A 89 -8.37 -4.01 -6.30
CA MET A 89 -8.84 -3.56 -7.60
C MET A 89 -10.30 -3.93 -7.83
N ASP A 90 -10.78 -4.99 -7.17
CA ASP A 90 -12.19 -5.38 -7.16
C ASP A 90 -13.04 -4.52 -6.19
N ALA A 91 -12.41 -3.86 -5.21
CA ALA A 91 -13.10 -3.10 -4.15
C ALA A 91 -13.19 -1.59 -4.39
N VAL A 92 -12.47 -1.04 -5.38
CA VAL A 92 -12.40 0.41 -5.62
C VAL A 92 -12.72 0.74 -7.08
N GLU A 93 -13.21 1.96 -7.30
CA GLU A 93 -13.41 2.47 -8.66
C GLU A 93 -12.06 2.56 -9.39
N PRO A 94 -11.96 2.07 -10.64
CA PRO A 94 -10.71 2.09 -11.38
C PRO A 94 -10.29 3.53 -11.70
N LEU A 95 -9.05 3.87 -11.32
CA LEU A 95 -8.33 5.00 -11.90
C LEU A 95 -7.45 4.48 -13.05
N PRO A 96 -7.06 5.33 -14.02
CA PRO A 96 -6.22 4.92 -15.15
C PRO A 96 -4.93 4.18 -14.77
N PHE A 97 -4.35 4.48 -13.60
CA PHE A 97 -3.12 3.84 -13.13
C PHE A 97 -3.20 3.37 -11.67
N ILE A 98 -2.30 2.45 -11.33
CA ILE A 98 -1.97 2.07 -9.95
C ILE A 98 -0.47 2.25 -9.73
N MET A 99 -0.10 2.76 -8.56
CA MET A 99 1.27 3.10 -8.20
C MET A 99 1.61 2.56 -6.82
N PHE A 100 2.74 1.86 -6.68
CA PHE A 100 3.17 1.32 -5.39
C PHE A 100 4.66 0.97 -5.35
N ARG A 101 5.15 0.70 -4.13
CA ARG A 101 6.44 0.07 -3.86
C ARG A 101 6.18 -1.34 -3.31
N ARG A 102 7.15 -2.24 -3.48
CA ARG A 102 7.15 -3.54 -2.82
C ARG A 102 8.21 -3.57 -1.74
N ILE A 103 7.87 -4.09 -0.57
CA ILE A 103 8.86 -4.48 0.41
C ILE A 103 9.43 -5.83 0.00
N THR A 104 10.75 -5.92 -0.05
CA THR A 104 11.48 -7.15 -0.33
C THR A 104 12.53 -7.37 0.76
N PRO A 105 13.13 -8.57 0.88
CA PRO A 105 14.25 -8.79 1.80
C PRO A 105 15.43 -7.82 1.59
N LYS A 106 15.59 -7.30 0.35
CA LYS A 106 16.63 -6.32 0.00
C LYS A 106 16.24 -4.88 0.33
N GLY A 107 15.03 -4.63 0.83
CA GLY A 107 14.44 -3.32 1.08
C GLY A 107 13.29 -2.98 0.13
N GLU A 108 12.91 -1.70 0.08
CA GLU A 108 11.84 -1.22 -0.80
C GLU A 108 12.29 -1.10 -2.25
N THR A 109 11.41 -1.48 -3.17
CA THR A 109 11.63 -1.20 -4.59
C THR A 109 11.47 0.29 -4.90
N LYS A 110 11.94 0.69 -6.09
CA LYS A 110 11.52 1.97 -6.68
C LYS A 110 9.99 2.00 -6.79
N LEU A 111 9.43 3.20 -6.67
CA LEU A 111 8.03 3.48 -6.95
C LEU A 111 7.76 3.15 -8.42
N ARG A 112 6.73 2.35 -8.68
CA ARG A 112 6.36 1.93 -10.03
C ARG A 112 4.90 2.25 -10.27
N THR A 113 4.60 2.65 -11.50
CA THR A 113 3.25 2.96 -11.96
C THR A 113 2.89 1.99 -13.09
N TYR A 114 1.70 1.41 -13.02
CA TYR A 114 1.19 0.49 -14.02
C TYR A 114 -0.18 0.97 -14.51
N PRO A 115 -0.50 0.83 -15.81
CA PRO A 115 -1.86 1.00 -16.29
C PRO A 115 -2.78 0.01 -15.60
N TRP A 116 -3.92 0.50 -15.10
CA TRP A 116 -4.85 -0.29 -14.28
C TRP A 116 -5.29 -1.57 -14.97
N ASP A 117 -5.82 -1.48 -16.19
CA ASP A 117 -6.33 -2.63 -16.94
C ASP A 117 -5.27 -3.70 -17.21
N LYS A 118 -4.02 -3.27 -17.44
CA LYS A 118 -2.91 -4.20 -17.66
C LYS A 118 -2.53 -4.89 -16.36
N PHE A 119 -2.50 -4.15 -15.26
CA PHE A 119 -2.17 -4.70 -13.95
C PHE A 119 -3.28 -5.64 -13.44
N TYR A 120 -4.55 -5.31 -13.68
CA TYR A 120 -5.69 -6.12 -13.29
C TYR A 120 -5.64 -7.54 -13.86
N LYS A 121 -5.23 -7.67 -15.13
CA LYS A 121 -5.11 -8.96 -15.82
C LYS A 121 -4.00 -9.88 -15.27
N ILE A 122 -2.99 -9.30 -14.61
CA ILE A 122 -1.85 -10.03 -14.07
C ILE A 122 -1.85 -10.12 -12.54
N ALA A 123 -2.74 -9.37 -11.89
CA ALA A 123 -2.94 -9.44 -10.46
C ALA A 123 -3.53 -10.81 -10.13
N LYS A 124 -2.82 -11.56 -9.28
CA LYS A 124 -3.29 -12.81 -8.69
C LYS A 124 -3.87 -12.50 -7.32
#